data_AF-A0A8S1E952-F1
#
_entry.id   AF-A0A8S1E952-F1
#
_cell.length_a   1.000
_cell.length_b   1.000
_cell.length_c   1.000
_cell.angle_alpha   90.00
_cell.angle_beta   90.00
_cell.angle_gamma   90.00
#
_symmetry.space_group_name_H-M   'P 1'
#
loop_
_entity.id
_entity.type
_entity.pdbx_description
1 polymer ?
#
loop_
_entity_poly.entity_id
_entity_poly.type
_entity_poly.pdbx_seq_one_letter_code
_entity_poly.pdbx_strand_id
1 'polypeptide(L)'
;MPGTTPEKRRKRLRNLSKNSNVKKPSAAASKSLHSSYVKVNITNDPPSLDLYEINHKAGLDEYMFQGDINFDERQLDQITSSLSAGNRKKRQVSKVAPLWPEKIVYYYFDSVNPVGSEIKETVRIAIQFLESKTCIKFVEDQNAFNRIRIINGVGCYSNVGMTGGDQALSLGSGCNLDGIVAHELSHALGVFHAQMRSDRDDYVTVDVTDVPLDLRQNFIKFTEAESLNYTEYEYGSYMQYSSRAFVTSGGVDSIVPNDPIYVYTMGGRIVTFSDIKVLNTHYSCSCEGSTLACENGGYPNPADCSVCNCPYGFSGQLCTERPDYQCGSTLAATDKWQSESFTFGDESNIKSARTTFDYCVYWITAPVGKQIQFRIDEATNTQCGYGCTFNGIEPRLKLDQTMTQPRYCCDEFNGEIHNAETNPMPVIAYNRYYLTSYKFSYKYVDMEKPSCKDLSDKETCLKLNNEQCSLYNQSQLKVMCAETLGLCGKMVMDVCEDRFTDKECLDYKLSGRCASDAPLIAEYNCAKTCGFCETPV
;
A
#
# COMPACT_ATOMS: atom_id res chain seq x y z
N MET A 1 -28.13 -0.82 25.08
CA MET A 1 -27.54 -0.75 26.43
C MET A 1 -27.00 0.67 26.61
N PRO A 2 -27.12 1.31 27.79
CA PRO A 2 -26.69 2.69 27.95
C PRO A 2 -25.16 2.73 27.86
N GLY A 3 -24.64 3.28 26.76
CA GLY A 3 -23.21 3.46 26.53
C GLY A 3 -22.58 4.32 27.61
N THR A 4 -21.27 4.18 27.81
CA THR A 4 -20.56 5.07 28.73
C THR A 4 -20.63 6.51 28.24
N THR A 5 -20.65 7.47 29.16
CA THR A 5 -20.59 8.88 28.78
C THR A 5 -19.29 9.15 28.00
N PRO A 6 -19.26 10.14 27.08
CA PRO A 6 -18.04 10.52 26.37
C PRO A 6 -16.84 10.71 27.32
N GLU A 7 -17.07 11.29 28.50
CA GLU A 7 -16.04 11.45 29.54
C GLU A 7 -15.51 10.13 30.13
N LYS A 8 -16.36 9.13 30.32
CA LYS A 8 -15.90 7.80 30.74
C LYS A 8 -15.04 7.15 29.66
N ARG A 9 -15.43 7.27 28.38
CA ARG A 9 -14.65 6.76 27.25
C ARG A 9 -13.29 7.46 27.16
N ARG A 10 -13.28 8.79 27.20
CA ARG A 10 -12.06 9.61 27.25
C ARG A 10 -11.12 9.16 28.36
N LYS A 11 -11.63 9.03 29.59
CA LYS A 11 -10.84 8.55 30.73
C LYS A 11 -10.26 7.15 30.49
N ARG A 12 -11.02 6.26 29.86
CA ARG A 12 -10.58 4.90 29.53
C ARG A 12 -9.46 4.90 28.50
N LEU A 13 -9.58 5.69 27.43
CA LEU A 13 -8.54 5.84 26.41
C LEU A 13 -7.26 6.43 26.99
N ARG A 14 -7.36 7.50 27.81
CA ARG A 14 -6.20 8.07 28.53
C ARG A 14 -5.50 7.05 29.45
N ASN A 15 -6.28 6.19 30.11
CA ASN A 15 -5.71 5.12 30.91
C ASN A 15 -4.98 4.08 30.05
N LEU A 16 -5.46 3.79 28.84
CA LEU A 16 -4.72 2.95 27.89
C LEU A 16 -3.40 3.60 27.50
N SER A 17 -3.37 4.89 27.19
CA SER A 17 -2.12 5.59 26.82
C SER A 17 -1.07 5.48 27.91
N LYS A 18 -1.46 5.70 29.17
CA LYS A 18 -0.58 5.61 30.34
C LYS A 18 -0.04 4.20 30.60
N ASN A 19 -0.82 3.17 30.28
CA ASN A 19 -0.45 1.78 30.47
C ASN A 19 0.12 1.11 29.21
N SER A 20 0.16 1.82 28.09
CA SER A 20 0.64 1.29 26.82
C SER A 20 2.15 1.09 26.83
N ASN A 21 2.62 0.07 26.11
CA ASN A 21 4.05 -0.17 25.92
C ASN A 21 4.67 0.70 24.82
N VAL A 22 4.00 1.78 24.39
CA VAL A 22 4.51 2.68 23.35
C VAL A 22 5.62 3.54 23.97
N LYS A 23 6.87 3.14 23.73
CA LYS A 23 8.05 3.77 24.31
C LYS A 23 8.47 4.98 23.49
N LYS A 24 8.74 6.08 24.17
CA LYS A 24 9.43 7.24 23.58
C LYS A 24 10.90 6.85 23.31
N PRO A 25 11.44 7.06 22.10
CA PRO A 25 12.84 6.80 21.82
C PRO A 25 13.76 7.77 22.59
N SER A 26 15.06 7.45 22.64
CA SER A 26 16.05 8.37 23.19
C SER A 26 16.19 9.60 22.28
N ALA A 27 16.62 10.74 22.84
CA ALA A 27 16.83 11.95 22.04
C ALA A 27 17.83 11.76 20.89
N ALA A 28 18.85 10.92 21.09
CA ALA A 28 19.82 10.59 20.05
C ALA A 28 19.20 9.73 18.94
N ALA A 29 18.37 8.74 19.29
CA ALA A 29 17.68 7.90 18.32
C ALA A 29 16.67 8.71 17.50
N SER A 30 15.86 9.56 18.16
CA SER A 30 14.93 10.48 17.50
C SER A 30 15.65 11.40 16.51
N LYS A 31 16.75 12.05 16.94
CA LYS A 31 17.55 12.92 16.07
C LYS A 31 18.08 12.17 14.84
N SER A 32 18.61 10.97 15.01
CA SER A 32 19.13 10.14 13.92
C SER A 32 18.02 9.75 12.94
N LEU A 33 16.85 9.36 13.46
CA LEU A 33 15.69 8.96 12.67
C LEU A 33 15.22 10.13 11.79
N HIS A 34 15.06 11.33 12.36
CA HIS A 34 14.54 12.49 11.63
C HIS A 34 15.56 13.18 10.71
N SER A 35 16.83 12.76 10.73
CA SER A 35 17.83 13.14 9.74
C SER A 35 17.91 12.21 8.53
N SER A 36 17.15 11.10 8.52
CA SER A 36 17.25 10.07 7.46
C SER A 36 16.49 10.39 6.16
N TYR A 37 15.60 11.39 6.18
CA TYR A 37 14.79 11.77 5.01
C TYR A 37 14.86 13.27 4.73
N VAL A 38 14.58 13.60 3.46
CA VAL A 38 14.48 14.97 2.98
C VAL A 38 13.28 15.66 3.63
N LYS A 39 13.51 16.85 4.19
CA LYS A 39 12.46 17.72 4.69
C LYS A 39 11.92 18.57 3.55
N VAL A 40 10.61 18.68 3.44
CA VAL A 40 9.93 19.43 2.38
C VAL A 40 9.18 20.64 2.92
N ASN A 41 8.96 21.63 2.07
CA ASN A 41 8.13 22.78 2.37
C ASN A 41 6.66 22.48 2.06
N ILE A 42 5.91 22.12 3.10
CA ILE A 42 4.49 21.78 3.00
C ILE A 42 3.68 23.00 2.53
N THR A 43 2.81 22.79 1.54
CA THR A 43 1.88 23.81 1.06
C THR A 43 0.72 23.96 2.04
N ASN A 44 0.44 25.20 2.46
CA ASN A 44 -0.59 25.48 3.46
C ASN A 44 -1.93 25.97 2.88
N ASP A 45 -1.98 26.22 1.56
CA ASP A 45 -3.18 26.75 0.88
C ASP A 45 -3.42 26.08 -0.49
N PRO A 46 -4.51 25.27 -0.61
CA PRO A 46 -5.38 24.83 0.48
C PRO A 46 -4.64 23.88 1.43
N PRO A 47 -4.98 23.85 2.73
CA PRO A 47 -4.32 22.95 3.66
C PRO A 47 -4.68 21.49 3.37
N SER A 48 -3.67 20.64 3.19
CA SER A 48 -3.84 19.18 3.14
C SER A 48 -4.03 18.65 4.56
N LEU A 49 -5.26 18.70 5.08
CA LEU A 49 -5.55 18.11 6.38
C LEU A 49 -5.68 16.59 6.27
N ASP A 50 -4.92 15.89 7.09
CA ASP A 50 -5.12 14.46 7.30
C ASP A 50 -6.47 14.21 8.01
N LEU A 51 -7.06 13.03 7.82
CA LEU A 51 -8.27 12.56 8.49
C LEU A 51 -8.16 12.69 10.02
N TYR A 52 -7.01 12.34 10.60
CA TYR A 52 -6.79 12.47 12.04
C TYR A 52 -6.67 13.94 12.48
N GLU A 53 -6.19 14.82 11.61
CA GLU A 53 -6.16 16.27 11.87
C GLU A 53 -7.57 16.87 11.77
N ILE A 54 -8.41 16.41 10.84
CA ILE A 54 -9.83 16.77 10.77
C ILE A 54 -10.50 16.41 12.10
N ASN A 55 -10.33 15.17 12.57
CA ASN A 55 -10.91 14.72 13.83
C ASN A 55 -10.34 15.43 15.06
N HIS A 56 -9.02 15.69 15.10
CA HIS A 56 -8.37 16.44 16.16
C HIS A 56 -8.91 17.88 16.23
N LYS A 57 -8.99 18.59 15.10
CA LYS A 57 -9.55 19.94 15.05
C LYS A 57 -11.02 19.99 15.45
N ALA A 58 -11.73 18.88 15.23
CA ALA A 58 -13.11 18.71 15.65
C ALA A 58 -13.27 18.26 17.11
N GLY A 59 -12.16 18.01 17.82
CA GLY A 59 -12.13 17.63 19.24
C GLY A 59 -12.50 16.16 19.51
N LEU A 60 -12.34 15.27 18.54
CA LEU A 60 -12.76 13.86 18.62
C LEU A 60 -11.64 12.88 18.99
N ASP A 61 -10.38 13.26 18.74
CA ASP A 61 -9.21 12.39 18.89
C ASP A 61 -9.03 11.86 20.32
N GLU A 62 -9.52 12.59 21.32
CA GLU A 62 -9.56 12.14 22.72
C GLU A 62 -10.70 11.16 23.06
N TYR A 63 -11.67 11.00 22.16
CA TYR A 63 -12.88 10.19 22.36
C TYR A 63 -12.94 8.97 21.42
N MET A 64 -12.15 8.96 20.36
CA MET A 64 -12.07 7.86 19.40
C MET A 64 -10.80 7.05 19.64
N PHE A 65 -10.91 5.74 19.53
CA PHE A 65 -9.73 4.89 19.49
C PHE A 65 -9.03 5.10 18.16
N GLN A 66 -7.70 5.26 18.14
CA GLN A 66 -6.95 5.47 16.89
C GLN A 66 -7.49 6.66 16.06
N GLY A 67 -8.04 7.67 16.73
CA GLY A 67 -8.50 8.93 16.10
C GLY A 67 -9.86 8.89 15.37
N ASP A 68 -10.30 7.76 14.85
CA ASP A 68 -11.51 7.62 14.01
C ASP A 68 -12.30 6.32 14.26
N ILE A 69 -11.85 5.45 15.16
CA ILE A 69 -12.58 4.23 15.50
C ILE A 69 -13.51 4.47 16.70
N ASN A 70 -14.80 4.44 16.43
CA ASN A 70 -15.87 4.61 17.41
C ASN A 70 -16.30 3.27 18.03
N PHE A 71 -15.44 2.60 18.79
CA PHE A 71 -15.81 1.32 19.41
C PHE A 71 -17.05 1.40 20.31
N ASP A 72 -17.94 0.41 20.17
CA ASP A 72 -18.97 0.17 21.18
C ASP A 72 -18.34 -0.33 22.50
N GLU A 73 -19.13 -0.39 23.57
CA GLU A 73 -18.61 -0.83 24.88
C GLU A 73 -18.06 -2.26 24.85
N ARG A 74 -18.66 -3.15 24.04
CA ARG A 74 -18.21 -4.53 23.93
C ARG A 74 -16.84 -4.58 23.25
N GLN A 75 -16.65 -3.81 22.18
CA GLN A 75 -15.37 -3.70 21.48
C GLN A 75 -14.29 -3.10 22.39
N LEU A 76 -14.61 -2.02 23.13
CA LEU A 76 -13.68 -1.44 24.10
C LEU A 76 -13.30 -2.44 25.20
N ASP A 77 -14.27 -3.18 25.76
CA ASP A 77 -14.03 -4.21 26.77
C ASP A 77 -13.11 -5.32 26.25
N GLN A 78 -13.36 -5.79 25.03
CA GLN A 78 -12.54 -6.81 24.41
C GLN A 78 -11.11 -6.35 24.16
N ILE A 79 -10.92 -5.16 23.58
CA ILE A 79 -9.59 -4.61 23.27
C ILE A 79 -8.81 -4.30 24.54
N THR A 80 -9.41 -3.59 25.49
CA THR A 80 -8.70 -3.23 26.73
C THR A 80 -8.31 -4.46 27.56
N SER A 81 -9.15 -5.48 27.59
CA SER A 81 -8.82 -6.77 28.22
C SER A 81 -7.68 -7.49 27.51
N SER A 82 -7.64 -7.42 26.17
CA SER A 82 -6.57 -8.03 25.37
C SER A 82 -5.22 -7.35 25.62
N LEU A 83 -5.21 -6.01 25.62
CA LEU A 83 -4.01 -5.20 25.83
C LEU A 83 -3.44 -5.28 27.25
N SER A 84 -4.23 -5.68 28.24
CA SER A 84 -3.82 -5.78 29.65
C SER A 84 -3.42 -7.20 30.09
N ALA A 85 -3.80 -8.23 29.34
CA ALA A 85 -3.55 -9.62 29.69
C ALA A 85 -2.17 -10.07 29.18
N GLY A 86 -1.13 -9.81 29.97
CA GLY A 86 0.17 -10.46 29.77
C GLY A 86 0.02 -11.99 29.68
N ASN A 87 0.38 -12.56 28.53
CA ASN A 87 0.60 -13.99 28.30
C ASN A 87 -0.56 -14.98 28.55
N ARG A 88 -1.84 -14.67 28.27
CA ARG A 88 -2.92 -15.71 28.33
C ARG A 88 -3.98 -15.69 27.22
N LYS A 89 -3.85 -16.70 26.33
CA LYS A 89 -4.78 -17.30 25.34
C LYS A 89 -5.50 -16.40 24.32
N LYS A 90 -4.95 -16.44 23.09
CA LYS A 90 -5.60 -16.51 21.76
C LYS A 90 -7.00 -15.88 21.68
N ARG A 91 -7.07 -14.60 21.35
CA ARG A 91 -8.31 -13.97 20.87
C ARG A 91 -7.99 -13.31 19.54
N GLN A 92 -8.47 -13.92 18.46
CA GLN A 92 -8.37 -13.35 17.12
C GLN A 92 -9.19 -12.06 17.05
N VAL A 93 -8.70 -11.08 16.29
CA VAL A 93 -9.38 -9.81 15.99
C VAL A 93 -10.81 -10.02 15.44
N SER A 94 -11.09 -11.19 14.88
CA SER A 94 -12.42 -11.62 14.41
C SER A 94 -13.55 -11.51 15.47
N LYS A 95 -13.25 -11.52 16.77
CA LYS A 95 -14.26 -11.27 17.83
C LYS A 95 -14.58 -9.80 18.04
N VAL A 96 -13.63 -8.92 17.74
CA VAL A 96 -13.74 -7.45 17.88
C VAL A 96 -14.31 -6.84 16.60
N ALA A 97 -14.06 -7.46 15.45
CA ALA A 97 -14.51 -7.06 14.14
C ALA A 97 -15.30 -8.21 13.46
N PRO A 98 -16.57 -8.43 13.85
CA PRO A 98 -17.41 -9.43 13.18
C PRO A 98 -17.63 -9.07 11.70
N LEU A 99 -17.58 -10.08 10.83
CA LEU A 99 -17.90 -9.91 9.41
C LEU A 99 -19.41 -9.65 9.21
N TRP A 100 -19.75 -8.94 8.14
CA TRP A 100 -21.13 -8.85 7.69
C TRP A 100 -21.61 -10.20 7.12
N PRO A 101 -22.74 -10.74 7.61
CA PRO A 101 -23.31 -11.99 7.10
C PRO A 101 -23.56 -11.93 5.60
N GLU A 102 -23.33 -13.05 4.91
CA GLU A 102 -23.53 -13.18 3.46
C GLU A 102 -22.73 -12.17 2.62
N LYS A 103 -21.79 -11.43 3.25
CA LYS A 103 -21.00 -10.36 2.62
C LYS A 103 -21.90 -9.21 2.13
N ILE A 104 -23.08 -9.03 2.75
CA ILE A 104 -24.03 -7.97 2.44
C ILE A 104 -24.03 -6.93 3.58
N VAL A 105 -23.76 -5.68 3.21
CA VAL A 105 -23.79 -4.52 4.10
C VAL A 105 -25.03 -3.69 3.79
N TYR A 106 -25.96 -3.63 4.73
CA TYR A 106 -27.08 -2.70 4.60
C TYR A 106 -26.66 -1.30 5.04
N TYR A 107 -27.08 -0.26 4.35
CA TYR A 107 -26.83 1.12 4.73
C TYR A 107 -28.01 2.03 4.43
N TYR A 108 -28.02 3.23 5.00
CA TYR A 108 -28.95 4.29 4.61
C TYR A 108 -28.42 5.67 5.02
N PHE A 109 -28.97 6.72 4.41
CA PHE A 109 -28.67 8.11 4.77
C PHE A 109 -29.65 8.61 5.84
N ASP A 110 -29.11 9.07 6.97
CA ASP A 110 -29.90 9.57 8.09
C ASP A 110 -30.72 10.81 7.70
N SER A 111 -32.01 10.84 8.08
CA SER A 111 -32.89 11.97 7.79
C SER A 111 -32.80 13.08 8.83
N VAL A 112 -32.23 12.81 10.02
CA VAL A 112 -32.15 13.76 11.14
C VAL A 112 -30.88 14.60 11.05
N ASN A 113 -29.75 13.98 10.72
CA ASN A 113 -28.45 14.59 10.51
C ASN A 113 -27.97 14.27 9.08
N PRO A 114 -28.64 14.80 8.05
CA PRO A 114 -28.38 14.41 6.68
C PRO A 114 -27.03 14.93 6.19
N VAL A 115 -26.30 14.07 5.49
CA VAL A 115 -25.15 14.47 4.66
C VAL A 115 -25.63 15.21 3.41
N GLY A 116 -24.80 16.13 2.91
CA GLY A 116 -25.07 16.87 1.67
C GLY A 116 -25.08 15.96 0.44
N SER A 117 -25.67 16.45 -0.67
CA SER A 117 -25.76 15.68 -1.93
C SER A 117 -24.41 15.23 -2.47
N GLU A 118 -23.38 16.08 -2.35
CA GLU A 118 -22.01 15.73 -2.74
C GLU A 118 -21.50 14.49 -2.00
N ILE A 119 -21.59 14.47 -0.66
CA ILE A 119 -21.17 13.32 0.14
C ILE A 119 -22.01 12.06 -0.18
N LYS A 120 -23.32 12.20 -0.41
CA LYS A 120 -24.14 11.06 -0.84
C LYS A 120 -23.62 10.45 -2.14
N GLU A 121 -23.22 11.29 -3.07
CA GLU A 121 -22.66 10.83 -4.35
C GLU A 121 -21.28 10.19 -4.16
N THR A 122 -20.39 10.82 -3.37
CA THR A 122 -19.10 10.22 -3.00
C THR A 122 -19.24 8.85 -2.34
N VAL A 123 -20.24 8.68 -1.46
CA VAL A 123 -20.55 7.37 -0.85
C VAL A 123 -20.91 6.34 -1.91
N ARG A 124 -21.77 6.71 -2.87
CA ARG A 124 -22.15 5.80 -3.96
C ARG A 124 -20.96 5.45 -4.85
N ILE A 125 -20.10 6.41 -5.17
CA ILE A 125 -18.86 6.19 -5.92
C ILE A 125 -17.95 5.19 -5.19
N ALA A 126 -17.70 5.40 -3.89
CA ALA A 126 -16.87 4.51 -3.10
C ALA A 126 -17.47 3.09 -3.00
N ILE A 127 -18.78 2.98 -2.78
CA ILE A 127 -19.50 1.70 -2.77
C ILE A 127 -19.36 1.00 -4.12
N GLN A 128 -19.66 1.68 -5.23
CA GLN A 128 -19.57 1.11 -6.58
C GLN A 128 -18.17 0.63 -6.88
N PHE A 129 -17.15 1.39 -6.49
CA PHE A 129 -15.76 0.99 -6.64
C PHE A 129 -15.47 -0.30 -5.86
N LEU A 130 -15.83 -0.38 -4.57
CA LEU A 130 -15.62 -1.58 -3.75
C LEU A 130 -16.38 -2.80 -4.30
N GLU A 131 -17.65 -2.62 -4.71
CA GLU A 131 -18.46 -3.70 -5.29
C GLU A 131 -17.93 -4.18 -6.65
N SER A 132 -17.25 -3.32 -7.40
CA SER A 132 -16.65 -3.67 -8.70
C SER A 132 -15.35 -4.47 -8.57
N LYS A 133 -14.75 -4.50 -7.38
CA LYS A 133 -13.44 -5.14 -7.12
C LYS A 133 -13.53 -6.28 -6.10
N THR A 134 -14.66 -6.43 -5.43
CA THR A 134 -14.85 -7.40 -4.35
C THR A 134 -16.17 -8.13 -4.49
N CYS A 135 -16.32 -9.22 -3.73
CA CYS A 135 -17.57 -9.96 -3.65
C CYS A 135 -18.55 -9.38 -2.60
N ILE A 136 -18.21 -8.26 -1.96
CA ILE A 136 -19.03 -7.59 -0.95
C ILE A 136 -20.12 -6.79 -1.67
N LYS A 137 -21.33 -6.77 -1.12
CA LYS A 137 -22.48 -6.02 -1.65
C LYS A 137 -23.01 -5.01 -0.65
N PHE A 138 -23.42 -3.85 -1.13
CA PHE A 138 -24.01 -2.78 -0.34
C PHE A 138 -25.46 -2.57 -0.78
N VAL A 139 -26.39 -2.60 0.16
CA VAL A 139 -27.82 -2.48 -0.12
C VAL A 139 -28.40 -1.31 0.69
N GLU A 140 -28.97 -0.33 0.00
CA GLU A 140 -29.64 0.79 0.67
C GLU A 140 -30.99 0.32 1.26
N ASP A 141 -31.04 0.10 2.57
CA ASP A 141 -32.25 -0.33 3.29
C ASP A 141 -32.26 0.20 4.74
N GLN A 142 -33.12 1.19 4.98
CA GLN A 142 -33.32 1.77 6.32
C GLN A 142 -34.05 0.84 7.30
N ASN A 143 -34.68 -0.23 6.83
CA ASN A 143 -35.46 -1.16 7.65
C ASN A 143 -34.66 -2.42 8.06
N ALA A 144 -33.52 -2.67 7.42
CA ALA A 144 -32.65 -3.79 7.77
C ALA A 144 -32.20 -3.72 9.23
N PHE A 145 -32.25 -4.82 9.98
CA PHE A 145 -31.94 -4.79 11.42
C PHE A 145 -30.50 -4.36 11.72
N ASN A 146 -29.53 -4.99 11.07
CA ASN A 146 -28.12 -4.60 11.12
C ASN A 146 -27.83 -3.73 9.90
N ARG A 147 -27.43 -2.47 10.11
CA ARG A 147 -27.18 -1.51 9.03
C ARG A 147 -26.26 -0.37 9.45
N ILE A 148 -25.60 0.23 8.46
CA ILE A 148 -24.81 1.45 8.61
C ILE A 148 -25.72 2.66 8.40
N ARG A 149 -25.73 3.56 9.37
CA ARG A 149 -26.40 4.86 9.31
C ARG A 149 -25.41 5.96 8.99
N ILE A 150 -25.47 6.47 7.78
CA ILE A 150 -24.56 7.53 7.31
C ILE A 150 -25.09 8.88 7.81
N ILE A 151 -24.28 9.56 8.62
CA ILE A 151 -24.64 10.83 9.28
C ILE A 151 -23.66 11.95 8.94
N ASN A 152 -24.16 13.17 8.95
CA ASN A 152 -23.33 14.37 9.01
C ASN A 152 -22.96 14.65 10.47
N GLY A 153 -22.05 13.84 11.01
CA GLY A 153 -21.53 14.01 12.35
C GLY A 153 -20.35 15.00 12.40
N VAL A 154 -19.71 15.05 13.56
CA VAL A 154 -18.46 15.77 13.74
C VAL A 154 -17.34 14.83 13.29
N GLY A 155 -16.51 15.25 12.31
CA GLY A 155 -15.39 14.47 11.78
C GLY A 155 -15.76 13.23 10.97
N CYS A 156 -14.75 12.40 10.68
CA CYS A 156 -14.86 11.13 9.95
C CYS A 156 -14.63 9.98 10.94
N TYR A 157 -15.59 9.07 11.09
CA TYR A 157 -15.40 7.91 11.97
C TYR A 157 -16.38 6.78 11.66
N SER A 158 -16.00 5.57 12.10
CA SER A 158 -16.79 4.37 11.93
C SER A 158 -16.57 3.37 13.07
N ASN A 159 -17.47 2.40 13.16
CA ASN A 159 -17.26 1.20 13.96
C ASN A 159 -16.40 0.20 13.17
N VAL A 160 -15.76 -0.76 13.87
CA VAL A 160 -15.02 -1.83 13.17
C VAL A 160 -15.86 -3.10 13.07
N GLY A 161 -16.17 -3.55 11.84
CA GLY A 161 -17.03 -4.70 11.58
C GLY A 161 -18.54 -4.43 11.82
N MET A 162 -19.34 -5.49 11.72
CA MET A 162 -20.77 -5.48 12.03
C MET A 162 -20.99 -5.57 13.54
N THR A 163 -21.22 -4.44 14.22
CA THR A 163 -21.46 -4.41 15.67
C THR A 163 -22.88 -4.87 16.02
N GLY A 164 -23.79 -4.84 15.06
CA GLY A 164 -25.17 -5.27 15.17
C GLY A 164 -26.12 -4.12 15.55
N GLY A 165 -27.35 -4.18 15.04
CA GLY A 165 -28.29 -3.06 15.08
C GLY A 165 -27.88 -1.93 14.13
N ASP A 166 -28.31 -0.72 14.49
CA ASP A 166 -28.05 0.51 13.76
C ASP A 166 -26.72 1.14 14.19
N GLN A 167 -25.68 1.11 13.35
CA GLN A 167 -24.34 1.64 13.66
C GLN A 167 -24.03 2.88 12.83
N ALA A 168 -23.56 3.95 13.47
CA ALA A 168 -23.30 5.21 12.79
C ALA A 168 -21.94 5.21 12.06
N LEU A 169 -21.91 5.79 10.87
CA LEU A 169 -20.70 6.17 10.12
C LEU A 169 -20.80 7.67 9.84
N SER A 170 -19.86 8.44 10.39
CA SER A 170 -19.85 9.89 10.27
C SER A 170 -19.03 10.33 9.07
N LEU A 171 -19.63 11.15 8.22
CA LEU A 171 -18.96 11.87 7.13
C LEU A 171 -19.28 13.35 7.29
N GLY A 172 -18.54 13.99 8.20
CA GLY A 172 -18.65 15.43 8.45
C GLY A 172 -17.89 16.29 7.45
N SER A 173 -17.68 17.55 7.82
CA SER A 173 -16.86 18.49 7.03
C SER A 173 -15.43 17.95 6.84
N GLY A 174 -14.95 17.93 5.60
CA GLY A 174 -13.62 17.42 5.22
C GLY A 174 -13.58 15.92 4.86
N CYS A 175 -14.69 15.18 5.03
CA CYS A 175 -14.75 13.74 4.77
C CYS A 175 -15.28 13.39 3.37
N ASN A 176 -15.27 14.34 2.42
CA ASN A 176 -15.93 14.21 1.12
C ASN A 176 -15.07 13.56 0.02
N LEU A 177 -13.87 13.07 0.35
CA LEU A 177 -13.01 12.33 -0.58
C LEU A 177 -13.43 10.84 -0.62
N ASP A 178 -13.54 10.27 -1.81
CA ASP A 178 -13.91 8.87 -2.04
C ASP A 178 -13.04 7.87 -1.25
N GLY A 179 -11.73 8.08 -1.19
CA GLY A 179 -10.84 7.26 -0.37
C GLY A 179 -11.01 7.43 1.13
N ILE A 180 -11.47 8.59 1.62
CA ILE A 180 -11.88 8.75 3.03
C ILE A 180 -13.18 7.96 3.28
N VAL A 181 -14.14 8.02 2.36
CA VAL A 181 -15.35 7.22 2.51
C VAL A 181 -15.04 5.73 2.46
N ALA A 182 -14.16 5.30 1.56
CA ALA A 182 -13.70 3.91 1.48
C ALA A 182 -12.96 3.47 2.74
N HIS A 183 -12.19 4.35 3.38
CA HIS A 183 -11.54 4.11 4.67
C HIS A 183 -12.59 3.80 5.76
N GLU A 184 -13.60 4.65 5.93
CA GLU A 184 -14.64 4.48 6.95
C GLU A 184 -15.55 3.27 6.68
N LEU A 185 -15.84 2.99 5.41
CA LEU A 185 -16.53 1.76 5.01
C LEU A 185 -15.66 0.53 5.30
N SER A 186 -14.35 0.61 5.12
CA SER A 186 -13.43 -0.50 5.39
C SER A 186 -13.27 -0.78 6.87
N HIS A 187 -13.32 0.26 7.72
CA HIS A 187 -13.55 0.07 9.15
C HIS A 187 -14.83 -0.72 9.39
N ALA A 188 -15.98 -0.28 8.84
CA ALA A 188 -17.24 -1.00 9.03
C ALA A 188 -17.19 -2.43 8.49
N LEU A 189 -16.32 -2.73 7.52
CA LEU A 189 -16.07 -4.08 7.01
C LEU A 189 -15.12 -4.92 7.87
N GLY A 190 -14.47 -4.35 8.88
CA GLY A 190 -13.63 -5.07 9.84
C GLY A 190 -12.14 -4.79 9.75
N VAL A 191 -11.72 -3.82 8.93
CA VAL A 191 -10.32 -3.48 8.71
C VAL A 191 -9.85 -2.45 9.75
N PHE A 192 -8.70 -2.70 10.37
CA PHE A 192 -8.01 -1.75 11.25
C PHE A 192 -6.92 -1.02 10.48
N HIS A 193 -6.35 0.02 11.08
CA HIS A 193 -5.25 0.76 10.45
C HIS A 193 -3.99 -0.11 10.25
N ALA A 194 -3.24 0.18 9.19
CA ALA A 194 -2.06 -0.59 8.82
C ALA A 194 -0.93 -0.47 9.86
N GLN A 195 -0.73 0.69 10.49
CA GLN A 195 0.28 0.86 11.53
C GLN A 195 -0.03 0.10 12.84
N MET A 196 -1.22 -0.51 12.96
CA MET A 196 -1.55 -1.38 14.08
C MET A 196 -1.08 -2.82 13.90
N ARG A 197 -0.60 -3.21 12.72
CA ARG A 197 -0.15 -4.58 12.46
C ARG A 197 0.95 -5.03 13.42
N SER A 198 1.03 -6.32 13.68
CA SER A 198 2.02 -6.87 14.62
C SER A 198 3.47 -6.72 14.14
N ASP A 199 3.67 -6.78 12.82
CA ASP A 199 4.94 -6.65 12.10
C ASP A 199 5.30 -5.21 11.72
N ARG A 200 4.49 -4.21 12.10
CA ARG A 200 4.70 -2.81 11.63
C ARG A 200 6.09 -2.26 11.95
N ASP A 201 6.73 -2.72 13.03
CA ASP A 201 8.06 -2.25 13.43
C ASP A 201 9.19 -2.73 12.48
N ASP A 202 8.92 -3.70 11.59
CA ASP A 202 9.84 -4.12 10.52
C ASP A 202 9.85 -3.12 9.34
N TYR A 203 8.83 -2.26 9.26
CA TYR A 203 8.61 -1.35 8.12
C TYR A 203 8.61 0.13 8.55
N VAL A 204 8.20 0.45 9.77
CA VAL A 204 8.15 1.82 10.30
C VAL A 204 8.68 1.88 11.73
N THR A 205 9.30 2.99 12.09
CA THR A 205 9.67 3.34 13.46
C THR A 205 8.69 4.39 14.01
N VAL A 206 8.12 4.12 15.18
CA VAL A 206 7.23 5.07 15.90
C VAL A 206 8.03 5.95 16.86
N ASP A 207 7.94 7.27 16.70
CA ASP A 207 8.52 8.27 17.60
C ASP A 207 7.44 9.14 18.26
N VAL A 208 7.03 8.76 19.48
CA VAL A 208 6.06 9.52 20.27
C VAL A 208 6.68 10.69 21.05
N THR A 209 7.83 11.23 20.62
CA THR A 209 8.55 12.33 21.29
C THR A 209 7.67 13.56 21.44
N ASP A 210 6.99 13.95 20.35
CA ASP A 210 6.12 15.12 20.24
C ASP A 210 4.64 14.75 20.10
N VAL A 211 4.28 13.53 20.50
CA VAL A 211 2.89 13.08 20.66
C VAL A 211 2.45 13.27 22.11
N PRO A 212 1.34 13.99 22.39
CA PRO A 212 0.80 14.15 23.73
C PRO A 212 0.57 12.80 24.41
N LEU A 213 0.89 12.70 25.71
CA LEU A 213 0.80 11.43 26.46
C LEU A 213 -0.59 10.78 26.35
N ASP A 214 -1.64 11.60 26.41
CA ASP A 214 -3.05 11.18 26.35
C ASP A 214 -3.51 10.74 24.95
N LEU A 215 -2.65 10.83 23.92
CA LEU A 215 -2.90 10.38 22.54
C LEU A 215 -2.02 9.20 22.11
N ARG A 216 -1.07 8.75 22.95
CA ARG A 216 -0.15 7.65 22.60
C ARG A 216 -0.82 6.29 22.41
N GLN A 217 -2.05 6.12 22.89
CA GLN A 217 -2.87 4.93 22.63
C GLN A 217 -3.12 4.73 21.13
N ASN A 218 -3.06 5.80 20.32
CA ASN A 218 -3.24 5.75 18.87
C ASN A 218 -2.04 5.09 18.13
N PHE A 219 -1.01 4.64 18.87
CA PHE A 219 0.16 3.94 18.31
C PHE A 219 0.31 2.51 18.86
N ILE A 220 -0.68 2.03 19.60
CA ILE A 220 -0.73 0.65 20.07
C ILE A 220 -0.85 -0.28 18.85
N LYS A 221 0.10 -1.21 18.70
CA LYS A 221 -0.04 -2.33 17.76
C LYS A 221 -0.74 -3.51 18.39
N PHE A 222 -1.32 -4.34 17.53
CA PHE A 222 -1.73 -5.69 17.84
C PHE A 222 -0.53 -6.62 18.02
N THR A 223 -0.76 -7.69 18.76
CA THR A 223 0.13 -8.86 18.81
C THR A 223 -0.09 -9.76 17.59
N GLU A 224 0.85 -10.66 17.30
CA GLU A 224 0.71 -11.66 16.23
C GLU A 224 -0.54 -12.55 16.40
N ALA A 225 -1.00 -12.75 17.64
CA ALA A 225 -2.20 -13.54 17.91
C ALA A 225 -3.51 -12.79 17.60
N GLU A 226 -3.43 -11.47 17.51
CA GLU A 226 -4.56 -10.58 17.23
C GLU A 226 -4.57 -10.19 15.75
N SER A 227 -3.41 -9.86 15.17
CA SER A 227 -3.29 -9.38 13.80
C SER A 227 -3.32 -10.51 12.76
N LEU A 228 -4.08 -10.30 11.68
CA LEU A 228 -4.03 -11.14 10.48
C LEU A 228 -3.44 -10.30 9.35
N ASN A 229 -2.15 -10.51 9.10
CA ASN A 229 -1.38 -9.81 8.08
C ASN A 229 -1.64 -10.45 6.70
N TYR A 230 -2.75 -10.08 6.05
CA TYR A 230 -3.17 -10.69 4.78
C TYR A 230 -2.26 -10.37 3.58
N THR A 231 -1.52 -9.27 3.66
CA THR A 231 -0.63 -8.75 2.61
C THR A 231 0.68 -8.27 3.22
N GLU A 232 1.66 -7.98 2.37
CA GLU A 232 2.83 -7.17 2.76
C GLU A 232 2.39 -5.80 3.31
N TYR A 233 3.29 -5.14 4.04
CA TYR A 233 3.02 -3.83 4.63
C TYR A 233 2.96 -2.74 3.55
N GLU A 234 1.82 -2.07 3.43
CA GLU A 234 1.52 -1.10 2.38
C GLU A 234 1.62 0.34 2.91
N TYR A 235 2.70 1.04 2.57
CA TYR A 235 2.93 2.43 3.00
C TYR A 235 1.86 3.40 2.46
N GLY A 236 1.37 3.18 1.24
CA GLY A 236 0.40 4.06 0.56
C GLY A 236 -1.07 3.73 0.84
N SER A 237 -1.36 2.74 1.69
CA SER A 237 -2.71 2.29 2.02
C SER A 237 -3.55 3.45 2.56
N TYR A 238 -4.82 3.53 2.18
CA TYR A 238 -5.70 4.53 2.82
C TYR A 238 -5.89 4.27 4.31
N MET A 239 -5.59 3.05 4.81
CA MET A 239 -5.64 2.68 6.22
C MET A 239 -4.34 3.03 6.96
N GLN A 240 -3.32 3.55 6.26
CA GLN A 240 -2.06 3.96 6.86
C GLN A 240 -2.13 5.42 7.34
N TYR A 241 -1.68 5.64 8.56
CA TYR A 241 -1.47 6.98 9.11
C TYR A 241 -0.45 7.78 8.29
N SER A 242 -0.62 9.11 8.23
CA SER A 242 0.48 9.96 7.78
C SER A 242 1.63 9.93 8.79
N SER A 243 2.84 10.26 8.33
CA SER A 243 4.00 10.43 9.20
C SER A 243 3.79 11.48 10.29
N ARG A 244 2.87 12.44 10.07
CA ARG A 244 2.55 13.56 10.97
C ARG A 244 1.41 13.30 11.96
N ALA A 245 0.84 12.09 12.00
CA ALA A 245 -0.34 11.81 12.81
C ALA A 245 -0.15 12.15 14.31
N PHE A 246 -1.08 12.89 14.91
CA PHE A 246 -1.14 13.24 16.36
C PHE A 246 0.06 14.00 16.94
N VAL A 247 0.91 14.61 16.11
CA VAL A 247 2.05 15.40 16.62
C VAL A 247 1.60 16.80 17.04
N THR A 248 2.27 17.38 18.02
CA THR A 248 2.10 18.80 18.34
C THR A 248 2.70 19.68 17.25
N SER A 249 2.12 20.87 17.06
CA SER A 249 2.62 21.86 16.09
C SER A 249 4.11 22.15 16.28
N GLY A 250 4.88 22.03 15.20
CA GLY A 250 6.34 22.22 15.21
C GLY A 250 7.16 20.99 15.66
N GLY A 251 6.49 19.89 15.99
CA GLY A 251 7.13 18.63 16.38
C GLY A 251 7.72 17.82 15.23
N VAL A 252 8.49 16.80 15.60
CA VAL A 252 8.97 15.75 14.69
C VAL A 252 7.85 14.78 14.33
N ASP A 253 8.05 14.04 13.25
CA ASP A 253 7.06 13.10 12.72
C ASP A 253 6.90 11.89 13.67
N SER A 254 5.68 11.38 13.85
CA SER A 254 5.38 10.32 14.81
C SER A 254 5.60 8.92 14.25
N ILE A 255 5.61 8.76 12.93
CA ILE A 255 5.86 7.50 12.23
C ILE A 255 6.83 7.79 11.09
N VAL A 256 7.96 7.10 11.08
CA VAL A 256 8.98 7.24 10.04
C VAL A 256 9.19 5.87 9.38
N PRO A 257 9.02 5.73 8.07
CA PRO A 257 9.28 4.47 7.38
C PRO A 257 10.77 4.15 7.40
N ASN A 258 11.10 2.86 7.50
CA ASN A 258 12.47 2.37 7.47
C ASN A 258 13.13 2.62 6.11
N ASP A 259 12.34 2.64 5.03
CA ASP A 259 12.73 3.22 3.75
C ASP A 259 12.28 4.70 3.70
N PRO A 260 13.21 5.67 3.85
CA PRO A 260 12.87 7.08 4.05
C PRO A 260 12.15 7.74 2.87
N ILE A 261 12.18 7.13 1.68
CA ILE A 261 11.52 7.67 0.47
C ILE A 261 9.98 7.65 0.58
N TYR A 262 9.43 6.80 1.46
CA TYR A 262 7.98 6.66 1.65
C TYR A 262 7.36 7.65 2.64
N VAL A 263 8.14 8.54 3.27
CA VAL A 263 7.66 9.47 4.32
C VAL A 263 6.45 10.28 3.87
N TYR A 264 6.45 10.76 2.63
CA TYR A 264 5.36 11.56 2.06
C TYR A 264 4.37 10.74 1.25
N THR A 265 4.60 9.43 1.10
CA THR A 265 3.62 8.49 0.53
C THR A 265 2.58 8.07 1.58
N MET A 266 3.01 7.91 2.83
CA MET A 266 2.13 7.56 3.95
C MET A 266 1.08 8.64 4.24
N GLY A 267 -0.15 8.20 4.53
CA GLY A 267 -1.30 9.10 4.75
C GLY A 267 -2.09 9.43 3.48
N GLY A 268 -1.77 8.80 2.35
CA GLY A 268 -2.52 8.93 1.11
C GLY A 268 -3.96 8.42 1.24
N ARG A 269 -4.84 8.87 0.33
CA ARG A 269 -6.28 8.53 0.33
C ARG A 269 -6.74 8.03 -1.03
N ILE A 270 -5.85 7.35 -1.74
CA ILE A 270 -6.20 6.58 -2.94
C ILE A 270 -6.36 5.13 -2.50
N VAL A 271 -7.44 4.47 -2.91
CA VAL A 271 -7.62 3.03 -2.67
C VAL A 271 -6.56 2.25 -3.40
N THR A 272 -5.70 1.53 -2.67
CA THR A 272 -4.61 0.77 -3.29
C THR A 272 -5.07 -0.62 -3.72
N PHE A 273 -4.27 -1.25 -4.58
CA PHE A 273 -4.46 -2.65 -4.96
C PHE A 273 -4.42 -3.59 -3.74
N SER A 274 -3.50 -3.30 -2.81
CA SER A 274 -3.34 -4.05 -1.56
C SER A 274 -4.56 -3.91 -0.65
N ASP A 275 -5.16 -2.71 -0.55
CA ASP A 275 -6.40 -2.49 0.23
C ASP A 275 -7.55 -3.39 -0.25
N ILE A 276 -7.74 -3.50 -1.57
CA ILE A 276 -8.75 -4.40 -2.16
C ILE A 276 -8.39 -5.87 -1.89
N LYS A 277 -7.12 -6.24 -1.97
CA LYS A 277 -6.65 -7.60 -1.67
C LYS A 277 -6.89 -7.96 -0.19
N VAL A 278 -6.70 -7.03 0.73
CA VAL A 278 -7.05 -7.19 2.15
C VAL A 278 -8.54 -7.49 2.30
N LEU A 279 -9.43 -6.71 1.68
CA LEU A 279 -10.87 -6.95 1.75
C LEU A 279 -11.28 -8.30 1.15
N ASN A 280 -10.78 -8.62 -0.04
CA ASN A 280 -11.07 -9.90 -0.70
C ASN A 280 -10.58 -11.09 0.13
N THR A 281 -9.39 -11.01 0.73
CA THR A 281 -8.87 -12.07 1.59
C THR A 281 -9.69 -12.17 2.89
N HIS A 282 -10.00 -11.03 3.50
CA HIS A 282 -10.76 -10.96 4.76
C HIS A 282 -12.18 -11.56 4.62
N TYR A 283 -12.85 -11.31 3.51
CA TYR A 283 -14.19 -11.85 3.20
C TYR A 283 -14.16 -13.17 2.42
N SER A 284 -12.98 -13.77 2.23
CA SER A 284 -12.81 -15.01 1.45
C SER A 284 -13.51 -14.90 0.08
N CYS A 285 -13.33 -13.77 -0.59
CA CYS A 285 -13.78 -13.53 -1.96
C CYS A 285 -12.84 -14.25 -2.92
N SER A 286 -13.39 -15.06 -3.81
CA SER A 286 -12.61 -15.79 -4.80
C SER A 286 -13.47 -16.11 -6.03
N CYS A 287 -12.81 -16.40 -7.13
CA CYS A 287 -13.42 -16.94 -8.34
C CYS A 287 -13.17 -18.46 -8.37
N GLU A 288 -14.13 -19.24 -7.87
CA GLU A 288 -14.02 -20.69 -7.88
C GLU A 288 -13.86 -21.21 -9.31
N GLY A 289 -12.76 -21.95 -9.57
CA GLY A 289 -12.48 -22.56 -10.87
C GLY A 289 -12.00 -21.61 -11.96
N SER A 290 -11.68 -20.34 -11.64
CA SER A 290 -11.09 -19.45 -12.65
C SER A 290 -9.67 -19.91 -13.04
N THR A 291 -9.42 -19.94 -14.35
CA THR A 291 -8.11 -20.24 -14.95
C THR A 291 -7.45 -18.99 -15.53
N LEU A 292 -7.93 -17.79 -15.14
CA LEU A 292 -7.45 -16.53 -15.68
C LEU A 292 -6.00 -16.27 -15.21
N ALA A 293 -5.07 -16.18 -16.16
CA ALA A 293 -3.65 -15.95 -15.89
C ALA A 293 -3.38 -14.44 -15.78
N CYS A 294 -3.68 -13.86 -14.63
CA CYS A 294 -3.40 -12.46 -14.36
C CYS A 294 -1.89 -12.20 -14.29
N GLU A 295 -1.44 -11.13 -14.96
CA GLU A 295 -0.04 -10.70 -15.02
C GLU A 295 0.21 -9.52 -14.07
N ASN A 296 1.48 -9.11 -13.95
CA ASN A 296 1.90 -7.94 -13.16
C ASN A 296 1.39 -7.96 -11.71
N GLY A 297 1.26 -9.15 -11.11
CA GLY A 297 0.77 -9.32 -9.74
C GLY A 297 -0.75 -9.21 -9.55
N GLY A 298 -1.52 -9.10 -10.65
CA GLY A 298 -2.98 -9.13 -10.62
C GLY A 298 -3.56 -10.47 -10.14
N TYR A 299 -4.86 -10.49 -9.83
CA TYR A 299 -5.59 -11.71 -9.48
C TYR A 299 -7.03 -11.66 -9.99
N PRO A 300 -7.72 -12.81 -10.20
CA PRO A 300 -9.09 -12.83 -10.72
C PRO A 300 -10.04 -11.99 -9.85
N ASN A 301 -10.81 -11.10 -10.47
CA ASN A 301 -11.72 -10.20 -9.77
C ASN A 301 -12.96 -10.96 -9.26
N PRO A 302 -13.21 -11.05 -7.95
CA PRO A 302 -14.37 -11.77 -7.42
C PRO A 302 -15.73 -11.13 -7.77
N ALA A 303 -15.75 -9.88 -8.24
CA ALA A 303 -16.96 -9.23 -8.74
C ALA A 303 -17.30 -9.63 -10.19
N ASP A 304 -16.27 -9.97 -10.98
CA ASP A 304 -16.37 -10.41 -12.37
C ASP A 304 -15.17 -11.32 -12.69
N CYS A 305 -15.41 -12.63 -12.61
CA CYS A 305 -14.36 -13.64 -12.74
C CYS A 305 -13.77 -13.77 -14.16
N SER A 306 -14.24 -12.97 -15.12
CA SER A 306 -13.70 -12.91 -16.47
C SER A 306 -12.55 -11.91 -16.61
N VAL A 307 -12.32 -11.03 -15.63
CA VAL A 307 -11.30 -9.99 -15.63
C VAL A 307 -10.46 -10.02 -14.34
N CYS A 308 -9.21 -9.56 -14.42
CA CYS A 308 -8.34 -9.43 -13.27
C CYS A 308 -8.57 -8.11 -12.52
N ASN A 309 -8.44 -8.14 -11.20
CA ASN A 309 -8.05 -6.97 -10.45
C ASN A 309 -6.59 -6.67 -10.77
N CYS A 310 -6.33 -5.48 -11.28
CA CYS A 310 -5.00 -5.06 -11.73
C CYS A 310 -4.39 -4.03 -10.78
N PRO A 311 -3.09 -4.09 -10.53
CA PRO A 311 -2.43 -3.01 -9.84
C PRO A 311 -2.44 -1.71 -10.64
N TYR A 312 -2.27 -0.60 -9.93
CA TYR A 312 -2.25 0.73 -10.54
C TYR A 312 -1.16 0.83 -11.61
N GLY A 313 -1.52 1.41 -12.76
CA GLY A 313 -0.67 1.47 -13.95
C GLY A 313 -0.89 0.34 -14.94
N PHE A 314 -1.72 -0.66 -14.61
CA PHE A 314 -2.10 -1.77 -15.47
C PHE A 314 -3.63 -1.93 -15.55
N SER A 315 -4.09 -2.49 -16.66
CA SER A 315 -5.51 -2.68 -16.99
C SER A 315 -5.67 -3.81 -18.02
N GLY A 316 -6.87 -3.93 -18.59
CA GLY A 316 -7.21 -5.01 -19.52
C GLY A 316 -7.64 -6.27 -18.78
N GLN A 317 -7.99 -7.30 -19.55
CA GLN A 317 -8.50 -8.54 -18.98
C GLN A 317 -7.49 -9.22 -18.05
N LEU A 318 -6.20 -9.16 -18.41
CA LEU A 318 -5.10 -9.88 -17.76
C LEU A 318 -4.09 -8.96 -17.06
N CYS A 319 -4.37 -7.66 -16.93
CA CYS A 319 -3.42 -6.68 -16.41
C CYS A 319 -2.18 -6.44 -17.29
N THR A 320 -2.33 -6.62 -18.60
CA THR A 320 -1.26 -6.49 -19.60
C THR A 320 -1.39 -5.22 -20.45
N GLU A 321 -2.37 -4.36 -20.17
CA GLU A 321 -2.68 -3.17 -20.96
C GLU A 321 -2.50 -1.89 -20.15
N ARG A 322 -2.13 -0.79 -20.81
CA ARG A 322 -2.03 0.52 -20.17
C ARG A 322 -3.43 1.08 -19.94
N PRO A 323 -3.78 1.51 -18.71
CA PRO A 323 -5.04 2.19 -18.45
C PRO A 323 -5.17 3.43 -19.34
N ASP A 324 -6.33 3.60 -19.98
CA ASP A 324 -6.64 4.79 -20.76
C ASP A 324 -7.61 5.70 -20.00
N TYR A 325 -7.04 6.72 -19.36
CA TYR A 325 -7.79 7.80 -18.69
C TYR A 325 -7.93 9.03 -19.60
N GLN A 326 -7.82 8.87 -20.92
CA GLN A 326 -7.76 9.97 -21.90
C GLN A 326 -6.55 10.89 -21.69
N CYS A 327 -5.53 10.40 -20.97
CA CYS A 327 -4.27 11.08 -20.72
C CYS A 327 -3.12 10.07 -20.62
N GLY A 328 -1.98 10.44 -21.19
CA GLY A 328 -0.76 9.65 -21.22
C GLY A 328 -0.63 8.74 -22.45
N SER A 329 0.55 8.15 -22.61
CA SER A 329 0.91 7.35 -23.78
C SER A 329 2.02 6.35 -23.47
N THR A 330 2.33 5.47 -24.43
CA THR A 330 3.52 4.61 -24.36
C THR A 330 4.69 5.30 -25.03
N LEU A 331 5.80 5.42 -24.30
CA LEU A 331 7.03 6.10 -24.69
C LEU A 331 8.18 5.10 -24.84
N ALA A 332 8.83 5.09 -25.99
CA ALA A 332 10.02 4.27 -26.22
C ALA A 332 11.29 5.04 -25.80
N ALA A 333 12.01 4.52 -24.81
CA ALA A 333 13.27 5.09 -24.35
C ALA A 333 14.40 4.82 -25.35
N THR A 334 15.33 5.77 -25.44
CA THR A 334 16.61 5.66 -26.17
C THR A 334 17.79 5.73 -25.20
N ASP A 335 19.02 5.57 -25.68
CA ASP A 335 20.25 5.76 -24.87
C ASP A 335 20.52 7.23 -24.49
N LYS A 336 19.72 8.16 -25.01
CA LYS A 336 19.78 9.60 -24.73
C LYS A 336 18.58 10.04 -23.91
N TRP A 337 18.79 11.06 -23.08
CA TRP A 337 17.69 11.70 -22.34
C TRP A 337 16.65 12.27 -23.29
N GLN A 338 15.42 11.79 -23.14
CA GLN A 338 14.20 12.35 -23.70
C GLN A 338 13.42 13.03 -22.56
N SER A 339 12.53 13.94 -22.90
CA SER A 339 11.62 14.58 -21.93
C SER A 339 10.20 14.53 -22.44
N GLU A 340 9.27 14.38 -21.52
CA GLU A 340 7.83 14.48 -21.74
C GLU A 340 7.27 15.56 -20.82
N SER A 341 6.23 16.27 -21.24
CA SER A 341 5.56 17.28 -20.44
C SER A 341 4.06 17.24 -20.69
N PHE A 342 3.28 17.31 -19.63
CA PHE A 342 1.82 17.28 -19.72
C PHE A 342 1.17 18.06 -18.58
N THR A 343 -0.03 18.55 -18.84
CA THR A 343 -0.88 19.26 -17.90
C THR A 343 -2.26 18.61 -17.91
N PHE A 344 -2.82 18.34 -16.72
CA PHE A 344 -4.13 17.73 -16.58
C PHE A 344 -4.79 18.17 -15.27
N GLY A 345 -6.10 17.90 -15.14
CA GLY A 345 -6.94 18.36 -14.04
C GLY A 345 -8.15 19.16 -14.57
N ASP A 346 -8.68 20.04 -13.75
CA ASP A 346 -9.85 20.86 -14.07
C ASP A 346 -9.59 22.33 -13.73
N GLU A 347 -9.50 23.17 -14.76
CA GLU A 347 -9.25 24.61 -14.61
C GLU A 347 -10.38 25.33 -13.87
N SER A 348 -11.61 24.79 -13.88
CA SER A 348 -12.74 25.37 -13.15
C SER A 348 -12.65 25.13 -11.64
N ASN A 349 -11.80 24.19 -11.21
CA ASN A 349 -11.69 23.71 -9.83
C ASN A 349 -10.70 24.52 -8.98
N ILE A 350 -10.76 25.85 -9.04
CA ILE A 350 -9.83 26.75 -8.33
C ILE A 350 -10.17 26.98 -6.85
N LYS A 351 -11.38 26.60 -6.41
CA LYS A 351 -11.90 26.94 -5.06
C LYS A 351 -11.93 25.78 -4.07
N SER A 352 -12.02 24.54 -4.54
CA SER A 352 -12.22 23.37 -3.68
C SER A 352 -11.86 22.10 -4.42
N ALA A 353 -11.11 21.19 -3.82
CA ALA A 353 -10.77 19.92 -4.47
C ALA A 353 -11.98 19.04 -4.78
N ARG A 354 -11.94 18.34 -5.92
CA ARG A 354 -12.92 17.32 -6.32
C ARG A 354 -12.98 16.18 -5.32
N THR A 355 -14.07 15.43 -5.31
CA THR A 355 -14.26 14.28 -4.39
C THR A 355 -13.59 13.01 -4.86
N THR A 356 -13.05 12.99 -6.09
CA THR A 356 -12.33 11.88 -6.72
C THR A 356 -11.04 12.40 -7.36
N PHE A 357 -10.17 11.48 -7.78
CA PHE A 357 -8.96 11.78 -8.53
C PHE A 357 -9.14 11.52 -10.03
N ASP A 358 -8.58 12.41 -10.84
CA ASP A 358 -8.25 12.14 -12.24
C ASP A 358 -6.84 11.56 -12.32
N TYR A 359 -6.59 10.76 -13.34
CA TYR A 359 -5.33 10.07 -13.53
C TYR A 359 -4.77 10.30 -14.94
N CYS A 360 -3.45 10.27 -15.06
CA CYS A 360 -2.73 10.26 -16.32
C CYS A 360 -1.64 9.20 -16.24
N VAL A 361 -1.61 8.25 -17.18
CA VAL A 361 -0.70 7.10 -17.11
C VAL A 361 0.15 6.99 -18.36
N TYR A 362 1.46 7.07 -18.17
CA TYR A 362 2.45 6.78 -19.20
C TYR A 362 3.08 5.41 -18.96
N TRP A 363 3.45 4.72 -20.02
CA TRP A 363 4.35 3.57 -19.96
C TRP A 363 5.65 3.92 -20.63
N ILE A 364 6.78 3.73 -19.96
CA ILE A 364 8.10 3.86 -20.57
C ILE A 364 8.61 2.45 -20.87
N THR A 365 9.00 2.20 -22.12
CA THR A 365 9.54 0.91 -22.55
C THR A 365 11.00 1.04 -22.98
N ALA A 366 11.81 0.03 -22.70
CA ALA A 366 13.18 -0.08 -23.20
C ALA A 366 13.40 -1.40 -23.96
N PRO A 367 14.43 -1.51 -24.83
CA PRO A 367 14.82 -2.77 -25.42
C PRO A 367 15.19 -3.82 -24.36
N VAL A 368 15.03 -5.11 -24.69
CA VAL A 368 15.45 -6.23 -23.83
C VAL A 368 16.93 -6.07 -23.46
N GLY A 369 17.29 -6.33 -22.19
CA GLY A 369 18.66 -6.17 -21.70
C GLY A 369 19.02 -4.75 -21.22
N LYS A 370 18.11 -3.78 -21.36
CA LYS A 370 18.31 -2.39 -20.94
C LYS A 370 17.50 -2.06 -19.68
N GLN A 371 18.02 -1.11 -18.91
CA GLN A 371 17.37 -0.58 -17.71
C GLN A 371 16.86 0.84 -17.96
N ILE A 372 15.61 1.14 -17.57
CA ILE A 372 15.07 2.50 -17.70
C ILE A 372 15.63 3.37 -16.57
N GLN A 373 16.09 4.57 -16.92
CA GLN A 373 16.37 5.67 -15.99
C GLN A 373 15.29 6.72 -16.11
N PHE A 374 14.83 7.21 -14.97
CA PHE A 374 13.74 8.18 -14.87
C PHE A 374 14.09 9.28 -13.86
N ARG A 375 13.66 10.51 -14.13
CA ARG A 375 13.63 11.60 -13.14
C ARG A 375 12.48 12.55 -13.42
N ILE A 376 11.98 13.18 -12.37
CA ILE A 376 11.05 14.32 -12.48
C ILE A 376 11.92 15.56 -12.67
N ASP A 377 11.75 16.30 -13.77
CA ASP A 377 12.53 17.53 -14.01
C ASP A 377 11.87 18.73 -13.33
N GLU A 378 10.53 18.82 -13.42
CA GLU A 378 9.77 19.96 -12.93
C GLU A 378 8.32 19.53 -12.63
N ALA A 379 7.75 20.09 -11.57
CA ALA A 379 6.34 19.98 -11.26
C ALA A 379 5.79 21.39 -10.96
N THR A 380 4.63 21.73 -11.53
CA THR A 380 4.01 23.06 -11.35
C THR A 380 2.56 22.91 -10.92
N ASN A 381 2.10 23.85 -10.10
CA ASN A 381 0.79 23.80 -9.44
C ASN A 381 0.57 22.48 -8.66
N THR A 382 1.64 21.96 -8.07
CA THR A 382 1.58 20.83 -7.13
C THR A 382 1.26 21.33 -5.73
N GLN A 383 0.76 20.41 -4.90
CA GLN A 383 0.43 20.66 -3.50
C GLN A 383 1.26 19.71 -2.66
N CYS A 384 2.35 20.22 -2.10
CA CYS A 384 3.28 19.42 -1.31
C CYS A 384 2.68 19.13 0.06
N GLY A 385 2.61 17.85 0.42
CA GLY A 385 2.01 17.41 1.67
C GLY A 385 2.24 15.93 1.95
N TYR A 386 2.05 15.52 3.20
CA TYR A 386 2.02 14.11 3.56
C TYR A 386 0.87 13.39 2.84
N GLY A 387 1.15 12.21 2.31
CA GLY A 387 0.20 11.41 1.53
C GLY A 387 -0.06 11.93 0.12
N CYS A 388 0.52 13.07 -0.27
CA CYS A 388 0.29 13.74 -1.56
C CYS A 388 -1.20 13.75 -1.94
N THR A 389 -2.04 14.32 -1.07
CA THR A 389 -3.51 14.12 -1.07
C THR A 389 -4.26 14.89 -2.16
N PHE A 390 -3.64 15.85 -2.84
CA PHE A 390 -4.26 16.65 -3.90
C PHE A 390 -3.76 16.29 -5.30
N ASN A 391 -2.46 16.05 -5.42
CA ASN A 391 -1.81 15.64 -6.65
C ASN A 391 -0.52 14.91 -6.32
N GLY A 392 -0.03 14.12 -7.27
CA GLY A 392 1.23 13.42 -7.14
C GLY A 392 1.59 12.68 -8.42
N ILE A 393 2.86 12.30 -8.52
CA ILE A 393 3.39 11.42 -9.56
C ILE A 393 4.08 10.22 -8.89
N GLU A 394 3.74 9.02 -9.36
CA GLU A 394 4.22 7.73 -8.84
C GLU A 394 4.91 6.97 -9.99
N PRO A 395 6.25 7.04 -10.10
CA PRO A 395 6.99 6.16 -10.98
C PRO A 395 7.03 4.75 -10.39
N ARG A 396 6.57 3.76 -11.15
CA ARG A 396 6.60 2.34 -10.79
C ARG A 396 7.96 1.75 -11.16
N LEU A 397 8.92 1.88 -10.26
CA LEU A 397 10.31 1.48 -10.42
C LEU A 397 10.55 -0.01 -10.12
N LYS A 398 9.98 -0.56 -9.04
CA LYS A 398 10.22 -1.92 -8.56
C LYS A 398 9.54 -3.00 -9.40
N LEU A 399 10.06 -4.24 -9.38
CA LEU A 399 9.44 -5.41 -10.02
C LEU A 399 8.07 -5.75 -9.43
N ASP A 400 7.95 -5.69 -8.09
CA ASP A 400 6.66 -5.90 -7.43
C ASP A 400 5.71 -4.74 -7.77
N GLN A 401 4.74 -5.05 -8.63
CA GLN A 401 3.72 -4.11 -9.05
C GLN A 401 2.51 -4.06 -8.11
N THR A 402 2.47 -4.83 -7.02
CA THR A 402 1.27 -4.91 -6.17
C THR A 402 1.20 -3.84 -5.09
N MET A 403 2.34 -3.28 -4.70
CA MET A 403 2.47 -2.31 -3.60
C MET A 403 2.59 -0.89 -4.13
N THR A 404 2.08 0.13 -3.41
CA THR A 404 2.29 1.55 -3.79
C THR A 404 3.78 1.86 -3.77
N GLN A 405 4.25 2.54 -4.80
CA GLN A 405 5.62 3.03 -4.88
C GLN A 405 5.69 4.49 -4.47
N PRO A 406 6.89 5.08 -4.31
CA PRO A 406 7.01 6.43 -3.77
C PRO A 406 6.23 7.45 -4.60
N ARG A 407 5.39 8.23 -3.91
CA ARG A 407 4.61 9.33 -4.49
C ARG A 407 5.30 10.65 -4.26
N TYR A 408 5.44 11.43 -5.33
CA TYR A 408 6.11 12.71 -5.32
C TYR A 408 5.11 13.84 -5.61
N CYS A 409 5.09 14.84 -4.74
CA CYS A 409 4.28 16.05 -4.90
C CYS A 409 5.02 17.33 -4.45
N CYS A 410 6.31 17.21 -4.13
CA CYS A 410 7.14 18.27 -3.56
C CYS A 410 8.38 18.50 -4.43
N ASP A 411 8.78 19.76 -4.60
CA ASP A 411 9.86 20.15 -5.52
C ASP A 411 11.25 19.67 -5.09
N GLU A 412 11.44 19.38 -3.80
CA GLU A 412 12.70 18.91 -3.23
C GLU A 412 13.16 17.56 -3.79
N PHE A 413 12.26 16.81 -4.44
CA PHE A 413 12.58 15.54 -5.11
C PHE A 413 12.87 15.69 -6.60
N ASN A 414 12.71 16.88 -7.18
CA ASN A 414 12.98 17.12 -8.59
C ASN A 414 14.48 16.94 -8.88
N GLY A 415 14.78 16.29 -10.00
CA GLY A 415 16.13 16.01 -10.48
C GLY A 415 16.73 14.68 -9.98
N GLU A 416 16.09 14.00 -9.03
CA GLU A 416 16.56 12.69 -8.55
C GLU A 416 16.44 11.62 -9.65
N ILE A 417 17.55 10.91 -9.94
CA ILE A 417 17.58 9.87 -10.96
C ILE A 417 17.30 8.53 -10.31
N HIS A 418 16.27 7.85 -10.82
CA HIS A 418 15.87 6.51 -10.41
C HIS A 418 16.13 5.51 -11.52
N ASN A 419 16.44 4.27 -11.14
CA ASN A 419 16.57 3.13 -12.04
C ASN A 419 15.35 2.21 -11.86
N ALA A 420 14.68 1.86 -12.95
CA ALA A 420 13.57 0.92 -12.92
C ALA A 420 14.07 -0.53 -12.99
N GLU A 421 13.47 -1.39 -12.21
CA GLU A 421 13.62 -2.85 -12.27
C GLU A 421 12.58 -3.47 -13.21
N THR A 422 11.52 -2.73 -13.57
CA THR A 422 10.44 -3.17 -14.47
C THR A 422 10.54 -2.58 -15.89
N ASN A 423 9.97 -3.30 -16.87
CA ASN A 423 9.81 -2.88 -18.25
C ASN A 423 8.56 -3.56 -18.86
N PRO A 424 7.48 -2.82 -19.22
CA PRO A 424 7.35 -1.36 -19.14
C PRO A 424 7.43 -0.83 -17.70
N MET A 425 7.83 0.42 -17.57
CA MET A 425 7.80 1.21 -16.33
C MET A 425 6.60 2.17 -16.39
N PRO A 426 5.50 1.90 -15.66
CA PRO A 426 4.42 2.85 -15.55
C PRO A 426 4.83 4.12 -14.79
N VAL A 427 4.33 5.26 -15.23
CA VAL A 427 4.39 6.54 -14.53
C VAL A 427 2.96 7.02 -14.36
N ILE A 428 2.52 7.13 -13.11
CA ILE A 428 1.12 7.39 -12.76
C ILE A 428 1.06 8.78 -12.12
N ALA A 429 0.45 9.74 -12.80
CA ALA A 429 0.12 11.02 -12.20
C ALA A 429 -1.36 11.05 -11.83
N TYR A 430 -1.68 11.73 -10.73
CA TYR A 430 -3.05 11.94 -10.30
C TYR A 430 -3.27 13.37 -9.81
N ASN A 431 -4.51 13.85 -9.94
CA ASN A 431 -4.90 15.21 -9.55
C ASN A 431 -6.37 15.23 -9.11
N ARG A 432 -6.68 16.01 -8.07
CA ARG A 432 -8.06 16.36 -7.68
C ARG A 432 -8.27 17.85 -7.41
N TYR A 433 -7.28 18.69 -7.75
CA TYR A 433 -7.33 20.12 -7.46
C TYR A 433 -6.71 20.94 -8.59
N TYR A 434 -7.51 21.86 -9.15
CA TYR A 434 -7.12 22.72 -10.27
C TYR A 434 -6.42 21.94 -11.41
N LEU A 435 -5.43 22.55 -12.08
CA LEU A 435 -4.52 21.94 -13.03
C LEU A 435 -3.16 21.69 -12.37
N THR A 436 -2.53 20.56 -12.69
CA THR A 436 -1.13 20.27 -12.36
C THR A 436 -0.36 19.96 -13.65
N SER A 437 0.89 20.41 -13.75
CA SER A 437 1.78 20.03 -14.85
C SER A 437 3.02 19.33 -14.34
N TYR A 438 3.41 18.27 -15.05
CA TYR A 438 4.65 17.55 -14.78
C TYR A 438 5.51 17.54 -16.03
N LYS A 439 6.82 17.66 -15.82
CA LYS A 439 7.84 17.37 -16.81
C LYS A 439 8.77 16.32 -16.23
N PHE A 440 8.96 15.24 -16.97
CA PHE A 440 9.89 14.17 -16.58
C PHE A 440 10.82 13.81 -17.73
N SER A 441 11.97 13.28 -17.37
CA SER A 441 12.99 12.84 -18.29
C SER A 441 13.23 11.34 -18.14
N TYR A 442 13.48 10.68 -19.26
CA TYR A 442 13.74 9.25 -19.30
C TYR A 442 14.76 8.89 -20.37
N LYS A 443 15.46 7.78 -20.15
CA LYS A 443 16.33 7.10 -21.12
C LYS A 443 16.46 5.64 -20.71
N TYR A 444 17.13 4.83 -21.50
CA TYR A 444 17.67 3.57 -21.03
C TYR A 444 19.18 3.64 -20.86
N VAL A 445 19.70 2.75 -20.03
CA VAL A 445 21.11 2.42 -19.90
C VAL A 445 21.29 0.91 -20.11
N ASP A 446 22.52 0.47 -20.35
CA ASP A 446 22.83 -0.95 -20.21
C ASP A 446 22.53 -1.38 -18.78
N MET A 447 21.83 -2.50 -18.60
CA MET A 447 21.76 -3.09 -17.26
C MET A 447 23.18 -3.28 -16.75
N GLU A 448 23.53 -2.64 -15.64
CA GLU A 448 24.70 -3.05 -14.90
C GLU A 448 24.50 -4.53 -14.62
N LYS A 449 25.31 -5.39 -15.26
CA LYS A 449 25.29 -6.83 -14.97
C LYS A 449 25.37 -6.94 -13.44
N PRO A 450 24.41 -7.61 -12.77
CA PRO A 450 24.49 -7.77 -11.34
C PRO A 450 25.90 -8.27 -11.02
N SER A 451 26.63 -7.53 -10.18
CA SER A 451 27.93 -8.02 -9.74
C SER A 451 27.67 -9.35 -9.04
N CYS A 452 28.13 -10.41 -9.68
CA CYS A 452 28.03 -11.75 -9.15
C CYS A 452 28.87 -11.77 -7.86
N LYS A 453 28.20 -12.05 -6.73
CA LYS A 453 28.76 -12.07 -5.39
C LYS A 453 28.71 -13.49 -4.85
N ASP A 454 29.70 -13.86 -4.05
CA ASP A 454 29.63 -15.10 -3.29
C ASP A 454 28.55 -15.03 -2.21
N LEU A 455 27.80 -16.12 -2.04
CA LEU A 455 26.88 -16.29 -0.91
C LEU A 455 27.58 -16.91 0.32
N SER A 456 28.88 -17.20 0.21
CA SER A 456 29.74 -17.68 1.28
C SER A 456 31.03 -16.87 1.36
N ASP A 457 31.72 -16.96 2.50
CA ASP A 457 32.98 -16.25 2.66
C ASP A 457 34.10 -16.86 1.78
N LYS A 458 35.09 -16.02 1.47
CA LYS A 458 36.21 -16.37 0.57
C LYS A 458 37.02 -17.57 1.06
N GLU A 459 37.18 -17.76 2.36
CA GLU A 459 37.96 -18.87 2.92
C GLU A 459 37.22 -20.20 2.75
N THR A 460 35.91 -20.20 3.01
CA THR A 460 35.02 -21.33 2.72
C THR A 460 35.05 -21.69 1.25
N CYS A 461 34.96 -20.71 0.36
CA CYS A 461 34.99 -20.93 -1.09
C CYS A 461 36.32 -21.50 -1.61
N LEU A 462 37.46 -21.05 -1.08
CA LEU A 462 38.78 -21.59 -1.44
C LEU A 462 38.97 -23.03 -0.92
N LYS A 463 38.42 -23.37 0.25
CA LYS A 463 38.43 -24.75 0.78
C LYS A 463 37.59 -25.69 -0.09
N LEU A 464 36.37 -25.29 -0.44
CA LEU A 464 35.48 -26.07 -1.30
C LEU A 464 36.09 -26.33 -2.70
N ASN A 465 36.91 -25.42 -3.23
CA ASN A 465 37.60 -25.62 -4.50
C ASN A 465 38.68 -26.72 -4.44
N ASN A 466 39.38 -26.83 -3.31
CA ASN A 466 40.53 -27.73 -3.14
C ASN A 466 40.11 -29.17 -2.82
N GLU A 467 38.90 -29.39 -2.30
CA GLU A 467 38.42 -30.71 -1.85
C GLU A 467 37.78 -31.59 -2.95
N GLN A 468 37.79 -31.15 -4.22
CA GLN A 468 37.15 -31.88 -5.36
C GLN A 468 35.77 -32.45 -4.97
N CYS A 469 34.89 -31.60 -4.42
CA CYS A 469 33.72 -32.00 -3.63
C CYS A 469 32.82 -33.09 -4.24
N SER A 470 32.48 -34.08 -3.40
CA SER A 470 31.38 -35.05 -3.57
C SER A 470 30.30 -34.96 -2.49
N LEU A 471 30.07 -33.79 -1.90
CA LEU A 471 28.92 -33.56 -1.03
C LEU A 471 28.22 -32.28 -1.49
N TYR A 472 27.14 -32.49 -2.26
CA TYR A 472 26.22 -31.51 -2.85
C TYR A 472 26.71 -30.73 -4.10
N ASN A 473 26.40 -31.33 -5.27
CA ASN A 473 26.32 -30.82 -6.65
C ASN A 473 27.21 -29.60 -7.04
N GLN A 474 28.01 -29.73 -8.11
CA GLN A 474 28.73 -28.61 -8.77
C GLN A 474 27.88 -27.34 -8.98
N SER A 475 26.56 -27.48 -9.13
CA SER A 475 25.63 -26.35 -9.21
C SER A 475 25.58 -25.47 -7.95
N GLN A 476 25.75 -26.02 -6.74
CA GLN A 476 25.77 -25.22 -5.51
C GLN A 476 27.08 -24.45 -5.35
N LEU A 477 28.21 -25.06 -5.71
CA LEU A 477 29.52 -24.40 -5.76
C LEU A 477 29.53 -23.20 -6.71
N LYS A 478 28.83 -23.30 -7.85
CA LYS A 478 28.64 -22.20 -8.82
C LYS A 478 27.83 -21.03 -8.28
N VAL A 479 26.98 -21.25 -7.29
CA VAL A 479 26.08 -20.23 -6.72
C VAL A 479 26.68 -19.63 -5.45
N MET A 480 27.26 -20.47 -4.58
CA MET A 480 27.81 -20.01 -3.30
C MET A 480 29.16 -19.31 -3.45
N CYS A 481 29.93 -19.65 -4.48
CA CYS A 481 31.32 -19.22 -4.67
C CYS A 481 31.59 -18.67 -6.09
N ALA A 482 30.56 -18.09 -6.71
CA ALA A 482 30.54 -17.63 -8.08
C ALA A 482 31.63 -16.60 -8.42
N GLU A 483 31.91 -15.68 -7.49
CA GLU A 483 32.93 -14.63 -7.57
C GLU A 483 34.32 -15.20 -7.29
N THR A 484 34.52 -15.87 -6.14
CA THR A 484 35.82 -16.43 -5.73
C THR A 484 36.37 -17.45 -6.74
N LEU A 485 35.51 -18.20 -7.43
CA LEU A 485 35.91 -19.21 -8.41
C LEU A 485 35.93 -18.68 -9.87
N GLY A 486 35.67 -17.39 -10.06
CA GLY A 486 35.70 -16.76 -11.39
C GLY A 486 34.67 -17.36 -12.35
N LEU A 487 33.48 -17.66 -11.85
CA LEU A 487 32.36 -18.25 -12.59
C LEU A 487 31.34 -17.19 -13.07
N CYS A 488 31.49 -15.95 -12.62
CA CYS A 488 30.67 -14.82 -13.04
C CYS A 488 30.68 -14.65 -14.57
N GLY A 489 29.51 -14.83 -15.21
CA GLY A 489 29.33 -14.66 -16.65
C GLY A 489 29.90 -15.77 -17.54
N LYS A 490 30.29 -16.92 -16.97
CA LYS A 490 30.69 -18.10 -17.74
C LYS A 490 29.50 -19.03 -17.96
N MET A 491 29.12 -19.26 -19.21
CA MET A 491 28.14 -20.30 -19.55
C MET A 491 28.71 -21.68 -19.23
N VAL A 492 27.89 -22.57 -18.68
CA VAL A 492 28.32 -23.92 -18.35
C VAL A 492 27.71 -24.96 -19.29
N MET A 493 28.56 -25.42 -20.21
CA MET A 493 28.43 -26.58 -21.12
C MET A 493 27.33 -26.51 -22.18
N ASP A 494 27.77 -26.69 -23.44
CA ASP A 494 27.06 -26.62 -24.72
C ASP A 494 25.98 -27.70 -24.97
N VAL A 495 25.18 -28.08 -23.96
CA VAL A 495 24.08 -29.04 -24.12
C VAL A 495 22.79 -28.47 -23.52
N CYS A 496 21.82 -28.16 -24.39
CA CYS A 496 20.51 -27.61 -24.02
C CYS A 496 19.55 -28.74 -23.63
N GLU A 497 19.57 -29.16 -22.36
CA GLU A 497 18.69 -30.19 -21.79
C GLU A 497 18.15 -29.78 -20.42
N ASP A 498 16.95 -30.26 -20.09
CA ASP A 498 16.39 -30.15 -18.75
C ASP A 498 17.07 -31.16 -17.82
N ARG A 499 17.44 -30.71 -16.61
CA ARG A 499 18.07 -31.55 -15.58
C ARG A 499 17.07 -32.08 -14.57
N PHE A 500 15.96 -31.39 -14.37
CA PHE A 500 14.82 -31.94 -13.63
C PHE A 500 13.92 -32.73 -14.58
N THR A 501 13.02 -33.53 -13.98
CA THR A 501 12.08 -34.29 -14.77
C THR A 501 11.14 -33.37 -15.54
N ASP A 502 10.63 -33.82 -16.68
CA ASP A 502 9.67 -33.05 -17.51
C ASP A 502 8.51 -32.51 -16.68
N LYS A 503 8.01 -33.29 -15.71
CA LYS A 503 6.91 -32.89 -14.83
C LYS A 503 7.29 -31.73 -13.90
N GLU A 504 8.48 -31.77 -13.32
CA GLU A 504 8.98 -30.70 -12.45
C GLU A 504 9.22 -29.44 -13.28
N CYS A 505 9.90 -29.55 -14.42
CA CYS A 505 10.15 -28.38 -15.28
C CYS A 505 8.88 -27.75 -15.84
N LEU A 506 7.85 -28.56 -16.15
CA LEU A 506 6.55 -28.05 -16.54
C LEU A 506 5.87 -27.28 -15.40
N ASP A 507 5.98 -27.75 -14.16
CA ASP A 507 5.45 -27.05 -12.98
C ASP A 507 6.16 -25.71 -12.74
N TYR A 508 7.48 -25.65 -12.93
CA TYR A 508 8.25 -24.40 -12.89
C TYR A 508 7.80 -23.41 -13.97
N LYS A 509 7.57 -23.89 -15.20
CA LYS A 509 7.05 -23.07 -16.29
C LYS A 509 5.65 -22.54 -16.02
N LEU A 510 4.76 -23.42 -15.56
CA LEU A 510 3.36 -23.07 -15.27
C LEU A 510 3.23 -22.15 -14.06
N SER A 511 4.19 -22.20 -13.12
CA SER A 511 4.24 -21.30 -11.96
C SER A 511 4.98 -19.98 -12.21
N GLY A 512 5.33 -19.66 -13.47
CA GLY A 512 6.00 -18.41 -13.85
C GLY A 512 7.45 -18.31 -13.38
N ARG A 513 8.03 -19.40 -12.86
CA ARG A 513 9.41 -19.43 -12.32
C ARG A 513 10.49 -19.45 -13.40
N CYS A 514 10.10 -19.64 -14.66
CA CYS A 514 10.97 -19.36 -15.81
C CYS A 514 11.13 -17.85 -16.09
N ALA A 515 10.50 -16.95 -15.31
CA ALA A 515 10.55 -15.50 -15.57
C ALA A 515 10.74 -14.63 -14.32
N SER A 516 10.85 -15.21 -13.11
CA SER A 516 10.97 -14.50 -11.83
C SER A 516 12.25 -14.84 -11.05
N ASP A 517 12.54 -14.04 -10.00
CA ASP A 517 13.76 -13.83 -9.18
C ASP A 517 14.66 -15.02 -8.78
N ALA A 518 14.35 -16.25 -9.21
CA ALA A 518 15.28 -17.37 -9.23
C ALA A 518 15.61 -17.82 -10.67
N PRO A 519 15.97 -16.91 -11.61
CA PRO A 519 16.24 -17.29 -13.01
C PRO A 519 17.30 -18.39 -13.08
N LEU A 520 18.25 -18.44 -12.14
CA LEU A 520 19.29 -19.45 -12.07
C LEU A 520 18.76 -20.90 -11.94
N ILE A 521 17.71 -21.16 -11.15
CA ILE A 521 17.24 -22.56 -11.02
C ILE A 521 16.57 -23.02 -12.32
N ALA A 522 15.76 -22.16 -12.92
CA ALA A 522 15.05 -22.45 -14.15
C ALA A 522 15.99 -22.46 -15.37
N GLU A 523 16.95 -21.55 -15.44
CA GLU A 523 18.00 -21.43 -16.47
C GLU A 523 18.97 -22.61 -16.44
N TYR A 524 19.36 -23.12 -15.26
CA TYR A 524 20.32 -24.23 -15.17
C TYR A 524 19.69 -25.62 -15.08
N ASN A 525 18.45 -25.76 -14.61
CA ASN A 525 17.82 -27.07 -14.40
C ASN A 525 16.61 -27.35 -15.29
N CYS A 526 15.99 -26.33 -15.90
CA CYS A 526 14.85 -26.48 -16.81
C CYS A 526 15.03 -25.64 -18.09
N ALA A 527 16.29 -25.54 -18.55
CA ALA A 527 16.72 -24.63 -19.61
C ALA A 527 15.93 -24.80 -20.92
N LYS A 528 15.65 -26.06 -21.30
CA LYS A 528 14.93 -26.40 -22.53
C LYS A 528 13.44 -26.15 -22.39
N THR A 529 12.83 -26.58 -21.28
CA THR A 529 11.40 -26.37 -21.03
C THR A 529 11.05 -24.89 -20.90
N CYS A 530 11.91 -24.11 -20.24
CA CYS A 530 11.76 -22.68 -20.05
C CYS A 530 12.19 -21.82 -21.25
N GLY A 531 12.77 -22.41 -22.30
CA GLY A 531 13.13 -21.70 -23.53
C GLY A 531 14.34 -20.76 -23.40
N PHE A 532 15.25 -21.06 -22.46
CA PHE A 532 16.44 -20.24 -22.21
C PHE A 532 17.63 -20.55 -23.14
N CYS A 533 17.52 -21.58 -23.97
CA CYS A 533 18.49 -21.87 -25.02
C CYS A 533 17.79 -22.29 -26.32
N GLU A 534 18.09 -21.60 -27.42
CA GLU A 534 17.83 -22.10 -28.77
C GLU A 534 19.02 -22.98 -29.18
N THR A 535 18.77 -24.06 -29.93
CA THR A 535 19.83 -24.93 -30.48
C THR A 535 20.92 -24.09 -31.16
N PRO A 536 22.21 -24.40 -30.98
CA PRO A 536 23.27 -23.63 -31.61
C PRO A 536 23.08 -23.68 -33.13
N VAL A 537 23.14 -22.51 -33.78
CA VAL A 537 23.41 -22.43 -35.23
C VAL A 537 24.90 -22.65 -35.46
#